data_AF-A0A5Q4E5Q3-F1
#
_entry.id   AF-A0A5Q4E5Q3-F1
#
_cell.length_a   1.000
_cell.length_b   1.000
_cell.length_c   1.000
_cell.angle_alpha   90.00
_cell.angle_beta   90.00
_cell.angle_gamma   90.00
#
_symmetry.space_group_name_H-M   'P 1'
#
loop_
_entity.id
_entity.type
_entity.pdbx_description
1 polymer ?
#
loop_
_entity_poly.entity_id
_entity_poly.type
_entity_poly.pdbx_seq_one_letter_code
_entity_poly.pdbx_strand_id
1 'polypeptide(L)'
;MNPNRSNQIQLNFSGLGCWLTLIGVVWLLGAVGLGWVVKSLAVLVVLVLAAPVLGFIGLRFWLRRNLVQGACPVCSADLTGIKGAETNCLSCGTPLRVEADGFSRLTEAGTIDVTAVDVVDITAETKTILPDID
;
A
#
# COMPACT_ATOMS: atom_id res chain seq x y z
N MET A 1 71.53 -44.87 -34.40
CA MET A 1 70.50 -44.76 -33.34
C MET A 1 70.29 -43.29 -33.02
N ASN A 2 69.02 -42.98 -32.81
CA ASN A 2 68.32 -41.71 -32.63
C ASN A 2 68.68 -40.97 -31.30
N PRO A 3 68.61 -39.62 -31.21
CA PRO A 3 67.36 -39.04 -30.69
C PRO A 3 66.98 -37.69 -31.34
N ASN A 4 65.94 -37.73 -32.16
CA ASN A 4 64.99 -36.67 -32.45
C ASN A 4 64.29 -36.20 -31.16
N ARG A 5 65.03 -35.43 -30.35
CA ARG A 5 64.50 -34.70 -29.20
C ARG A 5 63.87 -33.40 -29.71
N SER A 6 62.71 -33.53 -30.37
CA SER A 6 61.83 -32.39 -30.60
C SER A 6 61.59 -31.75 -29.24
N ASN A 7 62.12 -30.53 -29.09
CA ASN A 7 62.04 -29.76 -27.86
C ASN A 7 60.57 -29.39 -27.70
N GLN A 8 59.80 -30.28 -27.08
CA GLN A 8 58.43 -30.03 -26.70
C GLN A 8 58.48 -28.86 -25.74
N ILE A 9 58.13 -27.69 -26.25
CA ILE A 9 57.95 -26.48 -25.49
C ILE A 9 56.78 -26.77 -24.56
N GLN A 10 57.07 -27.40 -23.41
CA GLN A 10 56.13 -27.60 -22.33
C GLN A 10 55.92 -26.24 -21.68
N LEU A 11 55.18 -25.37 -22.38
CA LEU A 11 54.65 -24.13 -21.84
C LEU A 11 53.71 -24.55 -20.71
N ASN A 12 54.21 -24.45 -19.48
CA ASN A 12 53.42 -24.75 -18.29
C ASN A 12 52.40 -23.61 -18.12
N PHE A 13 51.28 -23.72 -18.85
CA PHE A 13 50.20 -22.74 -18.91
C PHE A 13 49.30 -22.75 -17.67
N SER A 14 49.72 -23.37 -16.56
CA SER A 14 48.93 -23.53 -15.34
C SER A 14 48.42 -22.20 -14.74
N GLY A 15 49.06 -21.07 -15.07
CA GLY A 15 48.55 -19.72 -14.78
C GLY A 15 48.10 -18.90 -16.00
N LEU A 16 48.73 -19.08 -17.16
CA LEU A 16 48.41 -18.28 -18.36
C LEU A 16 47.03 -18.59 -18.93
N GLY A 17 46.55 -19.85 -18.83
CA GLY A 17 45.21 -20.20 -19.27
C GLY A 17 44.14 -19.46 -18.47
N CYS A 18 44.30 -19.38 -17.14
CA CYS A 18 43.40 -18.63 -16.24
C CYS A 18 43.43 -17.12 -16.51
N TRP A 19 44.61 -16.56 -16.79
CA TRP A 19 44.74 -15.14 -17.15
C TRP A 19 44.14 -14.84 -18.52
N LEU A 20 44.34 -15.72 -19.51
CA LEU A 20 43.74 -15.60 -20.85
C LEU A 20 42.22 -15.75 -20.81
N THR A 21 41.68 -16.63 -19.97
CA THR A 21 40.23 -16.73 -19.80
C THR A 21 39.66 -15.52 -19.09
N LEU A 22 40.33 -14.98 -18.06
CA LEU A 22 39.90 -13.74 -17.40
C LEU A 22 39.92 -12.54 -18.36
N ILE A 23 41.02 -12.33 -19.10
CA ILE A 23 41.09 -11.27 -20.11
C ILE A 23 40.07 -11.51 -21.21
N GLY A 24 39.94 -12.75 -21.69
CA GLY A 24 38.96 -13.13 -22.70
C GLY A 24 37.55 -12.81 -22.25
N VAL A 25 37.18 -13.15 -21.01
CA VAL A 25 35.87 -12.85 -20.42
C VAL A 25 35.68 -11.35 -20.24
N VAL A 26 36.65 -10.60 -19.71
CA VAL A 26 36.56 -9.14 -19.58
C VAL A 26 36.44 -8.47 -20.95
N TRP A 27 37.16 -8.95 -21.96
CA TRP A 27 37.13 -8.43 -23.31
C TRP A 27 35.83 -8.76 -24.03
N LEU A 28 35.27 -9.95 -23.81
CA LEU A 28 33.99 -10.39 -24.36
C LEU A 28 32.83 -9.68 -23.64
N LEU A 29 32.90 -9.49 -22.32
CA LEU A 29 31.99 -8.64 -21.55
C LEU A 29 32.14 -7.17 -21.92
N GLY A 30 33.33 -6.71 -22.31
CA GLY A 30 33.53 -5.39 -22.88
C GLY A 30 32.86 -5.28 -24.25
N ALA A 31 33.16 -6.20 -25.17
CA ALA A 31 32.65 -6.21 -26.54
C ALA A 31 31.12 -6.41 -26.60
N VAL A 32 30.57 -7.27 -25.74
CA VAL A 32 29.12 -7.57 -25.68
C VAL A 32 28.40 -6.62 -24.73
N GLY A 33 29.05 -6.20 -23.64
CA GLY A 33 28.42 -5.52 -22.51
C GLY A 33 28.57 -4.00 -22.49
N LEU A 34 29.53 -3.37 -23.17
CA LEU A 34 29.60 -1.89 -23.19
C LEU A 34 28.33 -1.27 -23.78
N GLY A 35 27.79 -1.85 -24.85
CA GLY A 35 26.52 -1.38 -25.43
C GLY A 35 25.32 -1.59 -24.52
N TRP A 36 25.26 -2.71 -23.80
CA TRP A 36 24.15 -3.03 -22.89
C TRP A 36 24.23 -2.22 -21.59
N VAL A 37 25.41 -2.10 -21.01
CA VAL A 37 25.68 -1.32 -19.79
C VAL A 37 25.40 0.16 -20.04
N VAL A 38 25.86 0.73 -21.16
CA VAL A 38 25.57 2.13 -21.50
C VAL A 38 24.08 2.35 -21.74
N LYS A 39 23.38 1.43 -22.43
CA LYS A 39 21.92 1.50 -22.59
C LYS A 39 21.18 1.43 -21.26
N SER A 40 21.56 0.50 -20.38
CA SER A 40 20.95 0.37 -19.05
C SER A 40 21.18 1.62 -18.21
N LEU A 41 22.42 2.14 -18.20
CA LEU A 41 22.76 3.39 -17.51
C LEU A 41 21.98 4.57 -18.08
N ALA A 42 21.85 4.68 -19.40
CA ALA A 42 21.04 5.73 -20.04
C ALA A 42 19.56 5.64 -19.64
N VAL A 43 18.96 4.44 -19.63
CA VAL A 43 17.59 4.24 -19.16
C VAL A 43 17.44 4.63 -17.69
N LEU A 44 18.41 4.27 -16.83
CA LEU A 44 18.38 4.62 -15.42
C LEU A 44 18.47 6.14 -15.23
N VAL A 45 19.33 6.83 -15.97
CA VAL A 45 19.42 8.29 -15.95
C VAL A 45 18.11 8.93 -16.41
N VAL A 46 17.51 8.47 -17.52
CA VAL A 46 16.20 8.96 -17.98
C VAL A 46 15.12 8.70 -16.92
N LEU A 47 15.12 7.51 -16.31
CA LEU A 47 14.17 7.17 -15.24
C LEU A 47 14.35 8.09 -14.04
N VAL A 48 15.58 8.37 -13.60
CA VAL A 48 15.84 9.27 -12.47
C VAL A 48 15.39 10.70 -12.78
N LEU A 49 15.57 11.16 -14.02
CA LEU A 49 15.09 12.47 -14.45
C LEU A 49 13.56 12.52 -14.62
N ALA A 50 12.95 11.43 -15.07
CA ALA A 50 11.50 11.31 -15.26
C ALA A 50 10.76 11.01 -13.95
N ALA A 51 11.41 10.37 -12.99
CA ALA A 51 10.87 9.97 -11.69
C ALA A 51 10.22 11.13 -10.93
N PRO A 52 10.83 12.32 -10.79
CA PRO A 52 10.17 13.43 -10.10
C PRO A 52 8.89 13.88 -10.82
N VAL A 53 8.89 13.88 -12.16
CA VAL A 53 7.73 14.30 -12.96
C VAL A 53 6.60 13.28 -12.84
N LEU A 54 6.91 12.00 -13.05
CA LEU A 54 5.96 10.89 -12.93
C LEU A 54 5.45 10.76 -11.49
N GLY A 55 6.33 10.92 -10.51
CA GLY A 55 6.00 10.93 -9.09
C GLY A 55 5.04 12.06 -8.73
N PHE A 56 5.28 13.28 -9.24
CA PHE A 56 4.39 14.41 -9.01
C PHE A 56 3.01 14.20 -9.65
N ILE A 57 2.96 13.72 -10.89
CA ILE A 57 1.69 13.44 -11.59
C ILE A 57 0.93 12.32 -10.89
N GLY A 58 1.61 11.23 -10.53
CA GLY A 58 1.02 10.09 -9.83
C GLY A 58 0.49 10.48 -8.46
N LEU A 59 1.29 11.22 -7.67
CA LEU A 59 0.88 11.71 -6.36
C LEU A 59 -0.31 12.68 -6.48
N ARG A 60 -0.30 13.58 -7.46
CA ARG A 60 -1.41 14.52 -7.67
C ARG A 60 -2.67 13.84 -8.18
N PHE A 61 -2.55 12.80 -8.99
CA PHE A 61 -3.69 11.97 -9.41
C PHE A 61 -4.26 11.18 -8.22
N TRP A 62 -3.38 10.56 -7.43
CA TRP A 62 -3.76 9.81 -6.23
C TRP A 62 -4.46 10.71 -5.20
N LEU A 63 -3.90 11.90 -4.90
CA LEU A 63 -4.55 12.89 -4.03
C LEU A 63 -5.96 13.22 -4.54
N ARG A 64 -6.12 13.54 -5.83
CA ARG A 64 -7.44 13.89 -6.37
C ARG A 64 -8.45 12.75 -6.28
N ARG A 65 -8.01 11.49 -6.37
CA ARG A 65 -8.89 10.33 -6.26
C ARG A 65 -9.17 9.92 -4.81
N ASN A 66 -8.25 10.24 -3.90
CA ASN A 66 -8.31 9.83 -2.50
C ASN A 66 -8.73 10.95 -1.53
N LEU A 67 -8.83 12.19 -2.00
CA LEU A 67 -9.39 13.32 -1.27
C LEU A 67 -10.91 13.29 -1.36
N VAL A 68 -11.56 13.27 -0.20
CA VAL A 68 -13.01 13.40 -0.04
C VAL A 68 -13.29 14.77 0.54
N GLN A 69 -14.23 15.50 -0.08
CA GLN A 69 -14.69 16.82 0.36
C GLN A 69 -16.14 16.67 0.81
N GLY A 70 -16.48 17.26 1.95
CA GLY A 70 -17.81 17.13 2.53
C GLY A 70 -17.97 17.98 3.78
N ALA A 71 -19.22 18.27 4.13
CA ALA A 71 -19.54 19.04 5.32
C ALA A 71 -19.43 18.17 6.58
N CYS A 72 -18.98 18.77 7.67
CA CYS A 72 -19.01 18.13 8.99
C CYS A 72 -20.48 17.95 9.44
N PRO A 73 -20.92 16.74 9.83
CA PRO A 73 -22.30 16.50 10.26
C PRO A 73 -22.66 17.19 11.58
N VAL A 74 -21.69 17.76 12.31
CA VAL A 74 -21.89 18.40 13.61
C VAL A 74 -21.93 19.92 13.51
N CYS A 75 -20.99 20.51 12.79
CA CYS A 75 -20.83 21.97 12.69
C CYS A 75 -21.06 22.52 11.29
N SER A 76 -21.41 21.69 10.31
CA SER A 76 -21.62 22.06 8.89
C SER A 76 -20.43 22.72 8.19
N ALA A 77 -19.25 22.76 8.81
CA ALA A 77 -18.03 23.28 8.19
C ALA A 77 -17.53 22.36 7.08
N ASP A 78 -17.07 22.93 5.96
CA ASP A 78 -16.45 22.17 4.87
C ASP A 78 -15.10 21.61 5.30
N LEU A 79 -14.95 20.29 5.16
CA LEU A 79 -13.75 19.56 5.51
C LEU A 79 -13.23 18.82 4.28
N THR A 80 -11.91 18.67 4.23
CA THR A 80 -11.22 17.86 3.23
C THR A 80 -10.40 16.79 3.94
N GLY A 81 -10.71 15.52 3.67
CA GLY A 81 -10.11 14.38 4.31
C GLY A 81 -9.51 13.42 3.30
N ILE A 82 -8.53 12.63 3.72
CA ILE A 82 -8.03 11.49 2.94
C ILE A 82 -8.92 10.29 3.25
N LYS A 83 -9.47 9.64 2.22
CA LYS A 83 -10.32 8.46 2.36
C LYS A 83 -9.63 7.40 3.23
N GLY A 84 -10.31 6.92 4.27
CA GLY A 84 -9.83 5.93 5.21
C GLY A 84 -8.89 6.47 6.31
N ALA A 85 -8.69 7.78 6.40
CA ALA A 85 -7.98 8.42 7.51
C ALA A 85 -8.95 8.80 8.64
N GLU A 86 -8.43 8.87 9.87
CA GLU A 86 -9.13 9.44 11.03
C GLU A 86 -8.66 10.89 11.16
N THR A 87 -9.59 11.83 11.12
CA THR A 87 -9.27 13.26 11.16
C THR A 87 -10.17 13.97 12.16
N ASN A 88 -9.58 14.82 12.99
CA ASN A 88 -10.36 15.68 13.88
C ASN A 88 -10.84 16.91 13.12
N CYS A 89 -12.10 17.31 13.31
CA CYS A 89 -12.62 18.54 12.72
C CYS A 89 -11.86 19.76 13.28
N LEU A 90 -11.34 20.63 12.40
CA LEU A 90 -10.67 21.88 12.78
C LEU A 90 -11.62 22.92 13.40
N SER A 91 -12.93 22.80 13.15
CA SER A 91 -13.92 23.78 13.61
C SER A 91 -14.60 23.39 14.93
N CYS A 92 -14.79 22.10 15.21
CA CYS A 92 -15.49 21.62 16.41
C CYS A 92 -14.71 20.59 17.24
N GLY A 93 -13.52 20.18 16.81
CA GLY A 93 -12.65 19.25 17.56
C GLY A 93 -13.14 17.80 17.61
N THR A 94 -14.22 17.45 16.91
CA THR A 94 -14.79 16.08 16.95
C THR A 94 -13.98 15.10 16.11
N PRO A 95 -13.67 13.88 16.61
CA PRO A 95 -13.03 12.84 15.82
C PRO A 95 -13.99 12.28 14.76
N LEU A 96 -13.59 12.35 13.48
CA LEU A 96 -14.38 11.91 12.33
C LEU A 96 -13.57 10.94 11.46
N ARG A 97 -14.26 9.91 10.95
CA ARG A 97 -13.72 8.93 10.01
C ARG A 97 -14.07 9.42 8.61
N VAL A 98 -13.10 9.41 7.71
CA VAL A 98 -13.31 9.83 6.32
C VAL A 98 -13.70 8.61 5.50
N GLU A 99 -14.98 8.40 5.24
CA GLU A 99 -15.50 7.36 4.34
C GLU A 99 -15.41 7.77 2.86
N ALA A 100 -15.74 6.83 1.97
CA ALA A 100 -15.72 7.02 0.51
C ALA A 100 -16.60 8.18 0.01
N ASP A 101 -17.72 8.44 0.68
CA ASP A 101 -18.77 9.38 0.25
C ASP A 101 -19.00 10.54 1.25
N GLY A 102 -18.22 10.64 2.33
CA GLY A 102 -18.38 11.71 3.32
C GLY A 102 -17.66 11.47 4.65
N PHE A 103 -17.95 12.33 5.63
CA PHE A 103 -17.43 12.21 6.99
C PHE A 103 -18.46 11.53 7.89
N SER A 104 -18.13 10.38 8.46
CA SER A 104 -18.90 9.80 9.57
C SER A 104 -18.23 10.08 10.91
N ARG A 105 -18.98 9.99 12.00
CA ARG A 105 -18.41 10.10 13.34
C ARG A 105 -17.61 8.83 13.64
N LEU A 106 -16.43 8.97 14.25
CA LEU A 106 -15.85 7.85 15.01
C LEU A 106 -16.74 7.65 16.24
N THR A 107 -17.71 6.75 16.13
CA THR A 107 -18.51 6.30 17.26
C THR A 107 -18.62 4.78 17.12
N GLU A 108 -18.08 4.05 18.10
CA GLU A 108 -18.74 2.83 18.53
C GLU A 108 -20.18 3.23 18.81
N ALA A 109 -21.14 2.61 18.12
CA ALA A 109 -22.53 3.02 18.10
C ALA A 109 -23.09 3.12 19.53
N GLY A 110 -23.08 4.33 20.09
CA GLY A 110 -23.68 4.61 21.39
C GLY A 110 -25.19 4.59 21.22
N THR A 111 -25.79 3.47 21.63
CA THR A 111 -27.17 3.35 22.10
C THR A 111 -28.24 3.77 21.09
N ILE A 112 -28.74 2.80 20.31
CA ILE A 112 -30.12 2.86 19.82
C ILE A 112 -31.00 2.69 21.06
N ASP A 113 -31.40 3.81 21.66
CA ASP A 113 -32.39 3.83 22.73
C ASP A 113 -33.78 3.93 22.10
N VAL A 114 -34.21 2.87 21.40
CA VAL A 114 -35.62 2.69 21.04
C VAL A 114 -35.94 1.20 20.95
N THR A 115 -36.49 0.64 22.02
CA THR A 115 -37.50 -0.42 21.91
C THR A 115 -38.72 0.03 22.69
N ALA A 116 -39.66 0.54 21.90
CA ALA A 116 -41.07 0.82 22.15
C ALA A 116 -41.59 0.50 23.56
N VAL A 117 -42.10 1.55 24.22
CA VAL A 117 -43.22 1.42 25.14
C VAL A 117 -44.37 0.79 24.35
N ASP A 118 -44.68 -0.48 24.62
CA ASP A 118 -45.98 -1.05 24.26
C ASP A 118 -46.77 -1.20 25.55
N VAL A 119 -47.71 -0.27 25.73
CA VAL A 119 -48.67 -0.26 26.82
C VAL A 119 -49.68 -1.36 26.52
N VAL A 120 -49.46 -2.58 27.00
CA VAL A 120 -50.50 -3.62 26.96
C VAL A 120 -51.05 -3.81 28.36
N ASP A 121 -52.20 -3.17 28.54
CA ASP A 121 -53.32 -3.47 29.43
C ASP A 121 -53.08 -4.47 30.56
N ILE A 122 -53.18 -3.95 31.78
CA ILE A 122 -53.47 -4.72 32.98
C ILE A 122 -54.92 -5.22 32.86
N THR A 123 -55.13 -6.37 32.23
CA THR A 123 -56.30 -7.21 32.50
C THR A 123 -55.84 -8.44 33.24
N ALA A 124 -55.67 -8.28 34.55
CA ALA A 124 -55.57 -9.37 35.49
C ALA A 124 -56.89 -10.15 35.45
N GLU A 125 -56.92 -11.25 34.71
CA GLU A 125 -57.89 -12.32 34.92
C GLU A 125 -57.53 -13.04 36.22
N THR A 126 -57.81 -12.39 37.34
CA THR A 126 -57.83 -13.00 38.66
C THR A 126 -59.06 -13.92 38.74
N LYS A 127 -58.88 -15.12 38.21
CA LYS A 127 -59.71 -16.29 38.49
C LYS A 127 -59.50 -16.70 39.96
N THR A 128 -60.07 -15.94 40.89
CA THR A 128 -60.22 -16.38 42.27
C THR A 128 -61.53 -17.14 42.38
N ILE A 129 -61.38 -18.46 42.32
CA ILE A 129 -62.29 -19.42 42.92
C ILE A 129 -62.41 -19.07 44.40
N LEU A 130 -63.60 -18.73 44.91
CA LEU A 130 -63.97 -19.10 46.27
C LEU A 130 -65.50 -19.23 46.42
N PRO A 131 -65.96 -20.18 47.28
CA PRO A 131 -67.36 -20.56 47.47
C PRO A 131 -68.05 -19.76 48.59
N ASP A 132 -69.36 -19.59 48.48
CA ASP A 132 -70.32 -19.18 49.52
C ASP A 132 -71.50 -20.16 49.27
N ILE A 133 -71.85 -21.17 50.08
CA ILE A 133 -72.17 -21.28 51.51
C ILE A 133 -73.23 -20.25 51.94
N ASP A 134 -74.34 -20.81 52.44
CA ASP A 134 -75.55 -20.26 53.09
C ASP A 134 -76.61 -19.49 52.25
#